data_AF-A0A3N9SCN7-F1
#
_entry.id   AF-A0A3N9SCN7-F1
#
_cell.length_a   1.000
_cell.length_b   1.000
_cell.length_c   1.000
_cell.angle_alpha   90.00
_cell.angle_beta   90.00
_cell.angle_gamma   90.00
#
_symmetry.space_group_name_H-M   'P 1'
#
loop_
_entity.id
_entity.type
_entity.pdbx_description
1 polymer ?
#
loop_
_entity_poly.entity_id
_entity_poly.type
_entity_poly.pdbx_seq_one_letter_code
_entity_poly.pdbx_strand_id
1 'polypeptide(L)'
;MDAIFTLTAFTPAEATAITGVSQDLQRDWRRRGFLPRSEGHARFDLFGLAELLTMKLLSARDIGPKAAAEVADWCGNGIAYHALDAVDAYEGDHLRTNEARGLDDRPLSDDERSKLATLISQTGGRYDAPDVRWGDKADWLRRQVYHKRTGTRVIPGSLFAWWADDSHSFLLSLDEALADMLSGDPRLAGPIVVLDLQALAYTLSERAGRAFVHVEFPNLPPIPGA
;
A
#
# COMPACT_ATOMS: atom_id res chain seq x y z
N MET A 1 -2.81 12.39 -18.45
CA MET A 1 -3.07 13.67 -17.78
C MET A 1 -2.14 13.76 -16.60
N ASP A 2 -1.55 14.92 -16.34
CA ASP A 2 -0.56 15.07 -15.28
C ASP A 2 -1.30 15.30 -13.96
N ALA A 3 -1.11 14.37 -13.02
CA ALA A 3 -1.56 14.50 -11.65
C ALA A 3 -0.34 14.72 -10.75
N ILE A 4 -0.43 15.68 -9.84
CA ILE A 4 0.62 15.96 -8.88
C ILE A 4 0.26 15.25 -7.58
N PHE A 5 1.11 14.29 -7.22
CA PHE A 5 1.03 13.57 -5.95
C PHE A 5 2.15 14.04 -5.03
N THR A 6 1.78 14.50 -3.84
CA THR A 6 2.70 14.92 -2.77
C THR A 6 2.47 14.03 -1.56
N LEU A 7 3.50 13.30 -1.14
CA LEU A 7 3.43 12.44 0.04
C LEU A 7 3.50 13.28 1.31
N THR A 8 2.59 13.00 2.24
CA THR A 8 2.58 13.64 3.57
C THR A 8 3.80 13.22 4.36
N ALA A 9 4.53 14.21 4.87
CA ALA A 9 5.68 13.97 5.75
C ALA A 9 5.26 13.98 7.23
N PHE A 10 5.67 12.93 7.93
CA PHE A 10 5.48 12.72 9.36
C PHE A 10 6.81 12.91 10.10
N THR A 11 6.76 13.57 11.25
CA THR A 11 7.86 13.73 12.19
C THR A 11 8.23 12.40 12.86
N PRO A 12 9.40 12.29 13.51
CA PRO A 12 9.74 11.11 14.29
C PRO A 12 8.76 10.84 15.43
N ALA A 13 8.18 11.88 16.03
CA ALA A 13 7.18 11.77 17.09
C ALA A 13 5.86 11.19 16.57
N GLU A 14 5.36 11.69 15.45
CA GLU A 14 4.19 11.13 14.76
C GLU A 14 4.46 9.69 14.33
N ALA A 15 5.64 9.40 13.75
CA ALA A 15 6.02 8.04 13.40
C ALA A 15 6.03 7.10 14.62
N THR A 16 6.48 7.57 15.80
CA THR A 16 6.35 6.81 17.04
C THR A 16 4.90 6.58 17.43
N ALA A 17 4.01 7.57 17.32
CA ALA A 17 2.59 7.39 17.64
C ALA A 17 1.92 6.37 16.69
N ILE A 18 2.25 6.42 15.40
CA ILE A 18 1.64 5.58 14.36
C ILE A 18 2.14 4.13 14.43
N THR A 19 3.46 3.95 14.46
CA THR A 19 4.09 2.63 14.36
C THR A 19 4.33 2.00 15.74
N GLY A 20 4.42 2.82 16.78
CA GLY A 20 4.88 2.44 18.11
C GLY A 20 6.38 2.09 18.16
N VAL A 21 7.18 2.52 17.17
CA VAL A 21 8.66 2.45 17.22
C VAL A 21 9.18 3.73 17.85
N SER A 22 9.89 3.62 18.98
CA SER A 22 10.45 4.78 19.68
C SER A 22 11.48 5.52 18.82
N GLN A 23 11.62 6.84 19.03
CA GLN A 23 12.59 7.65 18.29
C GLN A 23 14.03 7.15 18.48
N ASP A 24 14.37 6.62 19.66
CA ASP A 24 15.69 6.04 19.92
C ASP A 24 15.94 4.79 19.09
N LEU A 25 14.93 3.92 18.95
CA LEU A 25 15.02 2.72 18.11
C LEU A 25 15.12 3.10 16.63
N GLN A 26 14.34 4.09 16.18
CA GLN A 26 14.44 4.64 14.82
C GLN A 26 15.87 5.17 14.54
N ARG A 27 16.47 5.88 15.50
CA ARG A 27 17.85 6.40 15.41
C ARG A 27 18.88 5.27 15.40
N ASP A 28 18.71 4.25 16.24
CA ASP A 28 19.61 3.11 16.30
C ASP A 28 19.59 2.31 14.99
N TRP A 29 18.40 2.02 14.46
CA TRP A 29 18.23 1.35 13.16
C TRP A 29 18.87 2.14 12.01
N ARG A 30 18.67 3.47 11.97
CA ARG A 30 19.35 4.34 10.99
C ARG A 30 20.88 4.32 11.16
N ARG A 31 21.37 4.42 12.39
CA ARG A 31 22.82 4.38 12.70
C ARG A 31 23.46 3.07 12.26
N ARG A 32 22.75 1.95 12.42
CA ARG A 32 23.21 0.61 12.01
C ARG A 32 23.02 0.33 10.52
N GLY A 33 22.39 1.24 9.77
CA GLY A 33 22.18 1.10 8.33
C GLY A 33 20.99 0.19 7.96
N PHE A 34 20.09 -0.08 8.89
CA PHE A 34 18.86 -0.84 8.62
C PHE A 34 17.74 0.03 8.04
N LEU A 35 17.84 1.35 8.20
CA LEU A 35 16.94 2.33 7.61
C LEU A 35 17.75 3.36 6.80
N PRO A 36 17.15 3.98 5.77
CA PRO A 36 17.79 5.04 5.00
C PRO A 36 18.29 6.19 5.87
N ARG A 37 19.44 6.78 5.50
CA ARG A 37 19.93 8.00 6.13
C ARG A 37 19.05 9.18 5.73
N SER A 38 18.77 10.07 6.68
CA SER A 38 18.09 11.34 6.43
C SER A 38 19.11 12.48 6.43
N GLU A 39 18.97 13.40 5.47
CA GLU A 39 19.64 14.69 5.53
C GLU A 39 18.81 15.63 6.41
N GLY A 40 19.39 16.07 7.53
CA GLY A 40 18.69 16.94 8.48
C GLY A 40 17.68 16.22 9.39
N HIS A 41 16.52 16.83 9.61
CA HIS A 41 15.49 16.25 10.47
C HIS A 41 14.82 15.08 9.76
N ALA A 42 14.88 13.89 10.39
CA ALA A 42 14.23 12.70 9.87
C ALA A 42 12.73 12.96 9.63
N ARG A 43 12.26 12.59 8.44
CA ARG A 43 10.86 12.61 8.02
C ARG A 43 10.50 11.24 7.46
N PHE A 44 9.27 10.84 7.68
CA PHE A 44 8.72 9.58 7.19
C PHE A 44 7.52 9.89 6.32
N ASP A 45 7.46 9.32 5.13
CA ASP A 45 6.24 9.27 4.35
C ASP A 45 5.48 7.97 4.69
N LEU A 46 4.36 7.72 4.00
CA LEU A 46 3.58 6.48 4.12
C LEU A 46 4.46 5.22 4.03
N PHE A 47 5.40 5.18 3.08
CA PHE A 47 6.26 4.02 2.85
C PHE A 47 7.24 3.82 4.01
N GLY A 48 7.89 4.88 4.47
CA GLY A 48 8.78 4.82 5.62
C GLY A 48 8.06 4.47 6.93
N LEU A 49 6.81 4.90 7.11
CA LEU A 49 5.98 4.48 8.24
C LEU A 49 5.66 2.98 8.17
N ALA A 50 5.33 2.48 6.99
CA ALA A 50 5.04 1.07 6.78
C ALA A 50 6.28 0.18 7.00
N GLU A 51 7.45 0.59 6.50
CA GLU A 51 8.74 -0.08 6.77
C GLU A 51 9.03 -0.19 8.26
N LEU A 52 8.87 0.90 9.02
CA LEU A 52 9.04 0.92 10.47
C LEU A 52 8.10 -0.05 11.18
N LEU A 53 6.83 -0.09 10.75
CA LEU A 53 5.83 -1.01 11.29
C LEU A 53 6.23 -2.47 11.01
N THR A 54 6.66 -2.79 9.79
CA THR A 54 7.15 -4.14 9.45
C THR A 54 8.34 -4.53 10.31
N MET A 55 9.37 -3.68 10.41
CA MET A 55 10.55 -3.98 11.22
C MET A 55 10.19 -4.27 12.68
N LYS A 56 9.24 -3.51 13.25
CA LYS A 56 8.75 -3.75 14.61
C LYS A 56 8.08 -5.11 14.75
N LEU A 57 7.18 -5.46 13.83
CA LEU A 57 6.40 -6.70 13.90
C LEU A 57 7.29 -7.93 13.77
N LEU A 58 8.26 -7.89 12.86
CA LEU A 58 9.23 -8.97 12.68
C LEU A 58 10.16 -9.07 13.90
N SER A 59 10.64 -7.95 14.43
CA SER A 59 11.47 -7.93 15.65
C SER A 59 10.72 -8.52 16.86
N ALA A 60 9.41 -8.31 16.95
CA ALA A 60 8.56 -8.88 18.01
C ALA A 60 8.37 -10.41 17.88
N ARG A 61 8.82 -11.01 16.78
CA ARG A 61 8.88 -12.46 16.54
C ARG A 61 10.32 -12.97 16.52
N ASP A 62 11.22 -12.26 17.19
CA ASP A 62 12.65 -12.58 17.31
C ASP A 62 13.42 -12.60 15.97
N ILE A 63 12.85 -12.01 14.91
CA ILE A 63 13.57 -11.82 13.65
C ILE A 63 14.50 -10.63 13.81
N GLY A 64 15.80 -10.88 13.68
CA GLY A 64 16.82 -9.86 13.87
C GLY A 64 16.65 -8.67 12.91
N PRO A 65 17.01 -7.44 13.34
CA PRO A 65 16.72 -6.22 12.58
C PRO A 65 17.41 -6.15 11.22
N LYS A 66 18.53 -6.87 11.04
CA LYS A 66 19.20 -6.99 9.74
C LYS A 66 18.32 -7.76 8.74
N ALA A 67 17.85 -8.95 9.12
CA ALA A 67 17.01 -9.78 8.28
C ALA A 67 15.63 -9.13 8.06
N ALA A 68 15.07 -8.50 9.10
CA ALA A 68 13.84 -7.71 8.96
C ALA A 68 14.00 -6.55 7.95
N ALA A 69 15.14 -5.86 7.93
CA ALA A 69 15.39 -4.77 6.98
C ALA A 69 15.47 -5.23 5.53
N GLU A 70 15.88 -6.48 5.26
CA GLU A 70 15.95 -7.03 3.89
C GLU A 70 14.56 -7.14 3.24
N VAL A 71 13.51 -7.31 4.03
CA VAL A 71 12.12 -7.45 3.56
C VAL A 71 11.23 -6.26 3.92
N ALA A 72 11.72 -5.33 4.73
CA ALA A 72 10.95 -4.19 5.23
C ALA A 72 10.46 -3.27 4.11
N ASP A 73 11.31 -2.97 3.12
CA ASP A 73 10.92 -2.17 1.95
C ASP A 73 9.80 -2.85 1.16
N TRP A 74 9.91 -4.17 0.94
CA TRP A 74 8.89 -4.93 0.20
C TRP A 74 7.55 -4.91 0.92
N CYS A 75 7.54 -5.26 2.21
CA CYS A 75 6.33 -5.22 3.02
C CYS A 75 5.78 -3.80 3.15
N GLY A 76 6.66 -2.81 3.30
CA GLY A 76 6.32 -1.39 3.38
C GLY A 76 5.59 -0.92 2.13
N ASN A 77 6.10 -1.30 0.96
CA ASN A 77 5.46 -1.06 -0.33
C ASN A 77 4.08 -1.73 -0.42
N GLY A 78 3.94 -2.96 0.08
CA GLY A 78 2.64 -3.67 0.13
C GLY A 78 1.62 -3.00 1.05
N ILE A 79 2.01 -2.70 2.29
CA ILE A 79 1.16 -2.01 3.26
C ILE A 79 0.76 -0.63 2.72
N ALA A 80 1.71 0.14 2.18
CA ALA A 80 1.44 1.44 1.58
C ALA A 80 0.46 1.34 0.41
N TYR A 81 0.63 0.34 -0.47
CA TYR A 81 -0.28 0.12 -1.60
C TYR A 81 -1.71 -0.12 -1.14
N HIS A 82 -1.92 -0.96 -0.12
CA HIS A 82 -3.25 -1.23 0.43
C HIS A 82 -3.80 -0.08 1.28
N ALA A 83 -2.95 0.73 1.90
CA ALA A 83 -3.39 1.91 2.68
C ALA A 83 -4.03 2.97 1.77
N LEU A 84 -3.54 3.04 0.53
CA LEU A 84 -4.04 3.91 -0.53
C LEU A 84 -5.39 3.46 -1.12
N ASP A 85 -6.02 2.40 -0.59
CA ASP A 85 -7.39 2.03 -0.95
C ASP A 85 -8.45 2.85 -0.20
N ALA A 86 -8.07 3.50 0.89
CA ALA A 86 -8.99 4.25 1.72
C ALA A 86 -9.20 5.68 1.19
N VAL A 87 -10.41 6.22 1.29
CA VAL A 87 -10.73 7.57 0.78
C VAL A 87 -10.01 8.66 1.56
N ASP A 88 -9.90 8.46 2.87
CA ASP A 88 -9.18 9.31 3.81
C ASP A 88 -7.66 9.20 3.70
N ALA A 89 -7.13 8.26 2.90
CA ALA A 89 -5.71 8.25 2.55
C ALA A 89 -5.32 9.46 1.68
N TYR A 90 -6.30 10.16 1.11
CA TYR A 90 -6.11 11.26 0.19
C TYR A 90 -6.74 12.57 0.68
N GLU A 91 -6.12 13.68 0.31
CA GLU A 91 -6.67 15.03 0.41
C GLU A 91 -6.49 15.79 -0.91
N GLY A 92 -7.10 16.97 -1.04
CA GLY A 92 -7.11 17.75 -2.28
C GLY A 92 -8.13 17.25 -3.31
N ASP A 93 -7.76 17.22 -4.59
CA ASP A 93 -8.66 16.96 -5.74
C ASP A 93 -9.03 15.49 -5.95
N HIS A 94 -8.64 14.57 -5.06
CA HIS A 94 -8.83 13.12 -5.23
C HIS A 94 -10.27 12.68 -5.56
N LEU A 95 -11.30 13.38 -5.07
CA LEU A 95 -12.70 13.09 -5.40
C LEU A 95 -13.04 13.36 -6.87
N ARG A 96 -12.28 14.26 -7.54
CA ARG A 96 -12.43 14.67 -8.94
C ARG A 96 -11.63 13.80 -9.92
N THR A 97 -11.16 12.64 -9.47
CA THR A 97 -10.37 11.70 -10.29
C THR A 97 -11.07 11.32 -11.60
N ASN A 98 -12.40 11.15 -11.59
CA ASN A 98 -13.14 10.82 -12.81
C ASN A 98 -13.23 12.02 -13.77
N GLU A 99 -13.49 13.22 -13.26
CA GLU A 99 -13.45 14.46 -14.06
C GLU A 99 -12.07 14.62 -14.73
N ALA A 100 -10.99 14.43 -13.98
CA ALA A 100 -9.62 14.42 -14.53
C ALA A 100 -9.40 13.31 -15.57
N ARG A 101 -10.09 12.18 -15.46
CA ARG A 101 -9.99 11.08 -16.43
C ARG A 101 -10.93 11.24 -17.63
N GLY A 102 -11.78 12.27 -17.65
CA GLY A 102 -12.86 12.41 -18.64
C GLY A 102 -13.92 11.32 -18.52
N LEU A 103 -14.12 10.79 -17.32
CA LEU A 103 -15.11 9.77 -16.99
C LEU A 103 -16.31 10.39 -16.29
N ASP A 104 -17.47 9.79 -16.49
CA ASP A 104 -18.72 10.22 -15.88
C ASP A 104 -18.77 9.79 -14.40
N ASP A 105 -19.22 10.71 -13.53
CA ASP A 105 -19.45 10.47 -12.11
C ASP A 105 -20.88 9.97 -11.81
N ARG A 106 -21.71 9.72 -12.83
CA ARG A 106 -23.01 9.08 -12.63
C ARG A 106 -22.86 7.57 -12.38
N PRO A 107 -23.61 6.99 -11.43
CA PRO A 107 -23.68 5.54 -11.30
C PRO A 107 -24.10 4.88 -12.61
N LEU A 108 -23.49 3.74 -12.95
CA LEU A 108 -23.96 2.91 -14.06
C LEU A 108 -25.39 2.44 -13.77
N SER A 109 -26.27 2.62 -14.76
CA SER A 109 -27.62 2.04 -14.75
C SER A 109 -27.56 0.51 -14.79
N ASP A 110 -28.65 -0.16 -14.39
CA ASP A 110 -28.71 -1.63 -14.37
C ASP A 110 -28.50 -2.26 -15.77
N ASP A 111 -28.96 -1.58 -16.82
CA ASP A 111 -28.73 -1.99 -18.21
C ASP A 111 -27.25 -1.87 -18.61
N GLU A 112 -26.59 -0.76 -18.25
CA GLU A 112 -25.16 -0.57 -18.48
C GLU A 112 -24.32 -1.60 -17.69
N ARG A 113 -24.68 -1.89 -16.44
CA ARG A 113 -24.07 -2.95 -15.63
C ARG A 113 -24.19 -4.32 -16.31
N SER A 114 -25.39 -4.65 -16.82
CA SER A 114 -25.65 -5.93 -17.48
C SER A 114 -24.88 -6.08 -18.79
N LYS A 115 -24.79 -5.00 -19.58
CA LYS A 115 -23.98 -4.96 -20.81
C LYS A 115 -22.50 -5.13 -20.52
N LEU A 116 -21.98 -4.45 -19.50
CA LEU A 116 -20.59 -4.61 -19.08
C LEU A 116 -20.28 -6.03 -18.60
N ALA A 117 -21.14 -6.61 -17.76
CA ALA A 117 -21.00 -8.00 -17.29
C ALA A 117 -20.92 -9.00 -18.45
N THR A 118 -21.71 -8.75 -19.51
CA THR A 118 -21.67 -9.54 -20.74
C THR A 118 -20.36 -9.35 -21.52
N LEU A 119 -19.86 -8.11 -21.60
CA LEU A 119 -18.58 -7.82 -22.27
C LEU A 119 -17.39 -8.47 -21.56
N ILE A 120 -17.39 -8.45 -20.22
CA ILE A 120 -16.39 -9.08 -19.34
C ILE A 120 -16.33 -10.58 -19.60
N SER A 121 -17.49 -11.25 -19.60
CA SER A 121 -17.54 -12.69 -19.81
C SER A 121 -17.08 -13.10 -21.22
N GLN A 122 -17.33 -12.26 -22.23
CA GLN A 122 -16.92 -12.52 -23.62
C GLN A 122 -15.43 -12.29 -23.89
N THR A 123 -14.82 -11.31 -23.22
CA THR A 123 -13.41 -10.96 -23.46
C THR A 123 -12.43 -11.82 -22.66
N GLY A 124 -12.91 -12.63 -21.70
CA GLY A 124 -12.06 -13.38 -20.78
C GLY A 124 -11.16 -12.49 -19.91
N GLY A 125 -11.35 -11.18 -20.00
CA GLY A 125 -10.61 -10.18 -19.26
C GLY A 125 -11.33 -9.86 -17.95
N ARG A 126 -10.55 -9.61 -16.91
CA ARG A 126 -11.04 -8.97 -15.68
C ARG A 126 -11.25 -7.48 -15.99
N TYR A 127 -12.28 -7.15 -16.77
CA TYR A 127 -12.66 -5.76 -16.99
C TYR A 127 -13.45 -5.32 -15.77
N ASP A 128 -12.76 -4.73 -14.79
CA ASP A 128 -13.46 -4.01 -13.74
C ASP A 128 -14.19 -2.85 -14.43
N ALA A 129 -15.52 -2.95 -14.48
CA ALA A 129 -16.35 -1.80 -14.75
C ALA A 129 -15.80 -0.61 -13.95
N PRO A 130 -15.70 0.61 -14.49
CA PRO A 130 -15.56 1.78 -13.64
C PRO A 130 -16.84 1.87 -12.81
N ASP A 131 -16.86 1.13 -11.70
CA ASP A 131 -17.81 1.32 -10.64
C ASP A 131 -17.43 2.70 -10.14
N VAL A 132 -18.30 3.67 -10.38
CA VAL A 132 -18.13 5.08 -9.99
C VAL A 132 -17.98 5.25 -8.47
N ARG A 133 -18.06 4.14 -7.74
CA ARG A 133 -17.58 3.97 -6.39
C ARG A 133 -16.10 4.29 -6.27
N TRP A 134 -15.74 4.67 -5.07
CA TRP A 134 -14.38 4.99 -4.66
C TRP A 134 -13.35 3.94 -5.10
N GLY A 135 -13.71 2.65 -5.22
CA GLY A 135 -12.80 1.58 -5.64
C GLY A 135 -12.06 1.82 -6.97
N ASP A 136 -12.72 2.28 -8.04
CA ASP A 136 -12.04 2.57 -9.33
C ASP A 136 -11.14 3.81 -9.22
N LYS A 137 -11.61 4.85 -8.53
CA LYS A 137 -10.81 6.06 -8.25
C LYS A 137 -9.57 5.71 -7.44
N ALA A 138 -9.73 4.93 -6.38
CA ALA A 138 -8.66 4.45 -5.51
C ALA A 138 -7.68 3.56 -6.27
N ASP A 139 -8.14 2.61 -7.09
CA ASP A 139 -7.26 1.76 -7.89
C ASP A 139 -6.42 2.57 -8.86
N TRP A 140 -7.01 3.57 -9.51
CA TRP A 140 -6.26 4.48 -10.37
C TRP A 140 -5.23 5.29 -9.57
N LEU A 141 -5.66 5.98 -8.50
CA LEU A 141 -4.82 6.84 -7.68
C LEU A 141 -3.65 6.06 -7.04
N ARG A 142 -3.93 4.93 -6.39
CA ARG A 142 -2.91 4.11 -5.72
C ARG A 142 -1.86 3.63 -6.70
N ARG A 143 -2.26 3.20 -7.91
CA ARG A 143 -1.31 2.78 -8.95
C ARG A 143 -0.43 3.92 -9.41
N GLN A 144 -0.97 5.14 -9.57
CA GLN A 144 -0.15 6.29 -9.93
C GLN A 144 0.86 6.66 -8.83
N VAL A 145 0.41 6.76 -7.58
CA VAL A 145 1.28 7.05 -6.43
C VAL A 145 2.36 6.00 -6.28
N TYR A 146 1.97 4.72 -6.31
CA TYR A 146 2.88 3.59 -6.18
C TYR A 146 3.90 3.52 -7.32
N HIS A 147 3.45 3.69 -8.57
CA HIS A 147 4.34 3.70 -9.73
C HIS A 147 5.34 4.86 -9.67
N LYS A 148 4.89 6.06 -9.29
CA LYS A 148 5.76 7.23 -9.12
C LYS A 148 6.80 7.01 -8.02
N ARG A 149 6.45 6.30 -6.94
CA ARG A 149 7.37 6.02 -5.82
C ARG A 149 8.39 4.94 -6.15
N THR A 150 7.94 3.83 -6.75
CA THR A 150 8.74 2.59 -6.86
C THR A 150 9.33 2.38 -8.25
N GLY A 151 8.79 3.05 -9.29
CA GLY A 151 9.14 2.83 -10.68
C GLY A 151 8.64 1.51 -11.27
N THR A 152 7.97 0.65 -10.49
CA THR A 152 7.43 -0.63 -10.96
C THR A 152 5.92 -0.57 -11.19
N ARG A 153 5.41 -1.53 -11.97
CA ARG A 153 3.97 -1.79 -12.17
C ARG A 153 3.52 -3.08 -11.48
N VAL A 154 4.43 -3.78 -10.81
CA VAL A 154 4.13 -5.01 -10.08
C VAL A 154 3.35 -4.65 -8.83
N ILE A 155 2.12 -5.16 -8.75
CA ILE A 155 1.21 -4.94 -7.62
C ILE A 155 1.53 -5.97 -6.54
N PRO A 156 1.77 -5.54 -5.30
CA PRO A 156 2.02 -6.46 -4.19
C PRO A 156 0.76 -7.26 -3.83
N GLY A 157 0.95 -8.48 -3.34
CA GLY A 157 -0.14 -9.30 -2.79
C GLY A 157 -0.74 -8.69 -1.51
N SER A 158 -1.85 -9.23 -1.04
CA SER A 158 -2.45 -8.86 0.27
C SER A 158 -1.67 -9.44 1.44
N LEU A 159 -0.92 -10.51 1.22
CA LEU A 159 -0.13 -11.20 2.23
C LEU A 159 1.35 -11.21 1.86
N PHE A 160 2.21 -11.15 2.87
CA PHE A 160 3.63 -11.48 2.75
C PHE A 160 3.93 -12.72 3.59
N ALA A 161 4.59 -13.70 2.99
CA ALA A 161 5.05 -14.91 3.67
C ALA A 161 6.57 -14.94 3.74
N TRP A 162 7.09 -15.19 4.95
CA TRP A 162 8.44 -15.65 5.23
C TRP A 162 8.36 -17.14 5.53
N TRP A 163 8.93 -17.95 4.66
CA TRP A 163 8.84 -19.41 4.69
C TRP A 163 9.90 -20.03 5.60
N ALA A 164 9.75 -21.31 5.92
CA ALA A 164 10.67 -22.01 6.83
C ALA A 164 12.10 -22.15 6.28
N ASP A 165 12.28 -22.02 4.96
CA ASP A 165 13.57 -22.08 4.28
C ASP A 165 14.21 -20.70 4.05
N ASP A 166 13.71 -19.67 4.75
CA ASP A 166 14.10 -18.25 4.61
C ASP A 166 13.79 -17.63 3.23
N SER A 167 13.03 -18.31 2.38
CA SER A 167 12.48 -17.69 1.18
C SER A 167 11.29 -16.78 1.52
N HIS A 168 11.00 -15.84 0.61
CA HIS A 168 9.96 -14.83 0.80
C HIS A 168 9.06 -14.73 -0.43
N SER A 169 7.76 -14.52 -0.23
CA SER A 169 6.83 -14.30 -1.34
C SER A 169 5.62 -13.47 -0.95
N PHE A 170 5.13 -12.66 -1.89
CA PHE A 170 3.79 -12.10 -1.80
C PHE A 170 2.75 -13.11 -2.25
N LEU A 171 1.64 -13.18 -1.50
CA LEU A 171 0.54 -14.09 -1.76
C LEU A 171 -0.77 -13.31 -1.85
N LEU A 172 -1.71 -13.83 -2.65
CA LEU A 172 -3.10 -13.38 -2.64
C LEU A 172 -3.93 -14.19 -1.64
N SER A 173 -3.59 -15.46 -1.48
CA SER A 173 -4.24 -16.41 -0.57
C SER A 173 -3.19 -17.38 -0.02
N LEU A 174 -3.21 -17.60 1.29
CA LEU A 174 -2.34 -18.59 1.93
C LEU A 174 -2.79 -20.01 1.57
N ASP A 175 -4.09 -20.27 1.52
CA ASP A 175 -4.64 -21.59 1.21
C ASP A 175 -4.29 -22.03 -0.21
N GLU A 176 -4.40 -21.13 -1.19
CA GLU A 176 -3.98 -21.41 -2.58
C GLU A 176 -2.47 -21.68 -2.66
N ALA A 177 -1.67 -20.87 -1.95
CA ALA A 177 -0.23 -21.05 -1.92
C ALA A 177 0.18 -22.40 -1.32
N LEU A 178 -0.53 -22.87 -0.29
CA LEU A 178 -0.27 -24.16 0.35
C LEU A 178 -0.80 -25.34 -0.48
N ALA A 179 -1.92 -25.17 -1.20
CA ALA A 179 -2.52 -26.23 -2.02
C ALA A 179 -1.60 -26.71 -3.15
N ASP A 180 -0.74 -25.83 -3.67
CA ASP A 180 0.21 -26.12 -4.74
C ASP A 180 1.53 -26.75 -4.24
N MET A 181 1.75 -26.85 -2.92
CA MET A 181 2.99 -27.36 -2.36
C MET A 181 2.98 -28.88 -2.14
N LEU A 182 4.11 -29.51 -2.42
CA LEU A 182 4.32 -30.93 -2.14
C LEU A 182 4.63 -31.15 -0.65
N SER A 183 4.33 -32.34 -0.13
CA SER A 183 4.58 -32.69 1.28
C SER A 183 6.07 -32.64 1.71
N GLY A 184 7.00 -32.61 0.75
CA GLY A 184 8.43 -32.45 0.98
C GLY A 184 8.99 -31.07 0.64
N ASP A 185 8.13 -30.07 0.42
CA ASP A 185 8.58 -28.71 0.11
C ASP A 185 9.31 -28.09 1.32
N PRO A 186 10.57 -27.63 1.17
CA PRO A 186 11.36 -27.08 2.27
C PRO A 186 10.70 -25.85 2.92
N ARG A 187 9.84 -25.12 2.21
CA ARG A 187 9.08 -23.99 2.76
C ARG A 187 8.12 -24.39 3.87
N LEU A 188 7.71 -25.67 3.90
CA LEU A 188 6.81 -26.26 4.89
C LEU A 188 7.54 -27.03 5.99
N ALA A 189 8.87 -27.05 6.00
CA ALA A 189 9.66 -27.84 6.95
C ALA A 189 9.69 -27.24 8.39
N GLY A 190 9.01 -26.12 8.62
CA GLY A 190 9.03 -25.40 9.89
C GLY A 190 8.00 -24.27 9.97
N PRO A 191 8.11 -23.40 10.98
CA PRO A 191 7.22 -22.25 11.14
C PRO A 191 7.32 -21.28 9.96
N ILE A 192 6.17 -20.72 9.59
CA ILE A 192 6.06 -19.64 8.60
C ILE A 192 5.58 -18.37 9.31
N VAL A 193 6.07 -17.21 8.89
CA VAL A 193 5.56 -15.92 9.35
C VAL A 193 4.75 -15.31 8.22
N VAL A 194 3.49 -15.00 8.50
CA VAL A 194 2.60 -14.35 7.55
C VAL A 194 2.22 -12.98 8.08
N LEU A 195 2.42 -11.95 7.26
CA LEU A 195 1.95 -10.60 7.50
C LEU A 195 0.76 -10.32 6.59
N ASP A 196 -0.37 -9.95 7.18
CA ASP A 196 -1.53 -9.43 6.45
C ASP A 196 -1.31 -7.94 6.18
N LEU A 197 -0.88 -7.62 4.96
CA LEU A 197 -0.49 -6.27 4.58
C LEU A 197 -1.70 -5.33 4.52
N GLN A 198 -2.88 -5.86 4.20
CA GLN A 198 -4.12 -5.09 4.15
C GLN A 198 -4.63 -4.75 5.56
N ALA A 199 -4.60 -5.70 6.49
CA ALA A 199 -4.95 -5.43 7.89
C ALA A 199 -3.97 -4.45 8.54
N LEU A 200 -2.68 -4.56 8.21
CA LEU A 200 -1.66 -3.62 8.65
C LEU A 200 -1.85 -2.23 8.05
N ALA A 201 -2.26 -2.15 6.78
CA ALA A 201 -2.62 -0.88 6.14
C ALA A 201 -3.76 -0.16 6.86
N TYR A 202 -4.84 -0.89 7.20
CA TYR A 202 -5.95 -0.32 7.98
C TYR A 202 -5.48 0.23 9.33
N THR A 203 -4.67 -0.55 10.05
CA THR A 203 -4.09 -0.14 11.33
C THR A 203 -3.23 1.13 11.19
N LEU A 204 -2.47 1.23 10.09
CA LEU A 204 -1.62 2.37 9.80
C LEU A 204 -2.47 3.63 9.52
N SER A 205 -3.50 3.51 8.67
CA SER A 205 -4.43 4.60 8.33
C SER A 205 -5.15 5.14 9.56
N GLU A 206 -5.70 4.26 10.39
CA GLU A 206 -6.42 4.64 11.61
C GLU A 206 -5.53 5.46 12.55
N ARG A 207 -4.27 5.06 12.72
CA ARG A 207 -3.33 5.74 13.62
C ARG A 207 -2.71 7.01 13.04
N ALA A 208 -2.64 7.13 11.71
CA ALA A 208 -2.10 8.31 11.06
C ALA A 208 -2.93 9.56 11.33
N GLY A 209 -4.26 9.41 11.43
CA GLY A 209 -5.20 10.48 11.76
C GLY A 209 -5.27 11.61 10.74
N ARG A 210 -4.60 11.48 9.58
CA ARG A 210 -4.64 12.39 8.44
C ARG A 210 -4.20 11.70 7.16
N ALA A 211 -4.49 12.33 6.02
CA ALA A 211 -4.19 11.80 4.70
C ALA A 211 -2.69 11.57 4.47
N PHE A 212 -2.39 10.55 3.67
CA PHE A 212 -1.04 10.18 3.25
C PHE A 212 -0.58 10.88 1.98
N VAL A 213 -1.53 11.30 1.15
CA VAL A 213 -1.25 11.87 -0.17
C VAL A 213 -2.15 13.07 -0.42
N HIS A 214 -1.53 14.20 -0.75
CA HIS A 214 -2.24 15.33 -1.35
C HIS A 214 -2.24 15.18 -2.87
N VAL A 215 -3.42 15.29 -3.48
CA VAL A 215 -3.65 15.13 -4.92
C VAL A 215 -4.05 16.48 -5.51
N GLU A 216 -3.39 16.87 -6.60
CA GLU A 216 -3.77 18.04 -7.39
C GLU A 216 -3.89 17.67 -8.87
N PHE A 217 -4.97 18.13 -9.50
CA PHE A 217 -5.18 18.04 -10.95
C PHE A 217 -5.09 19.43 -11.58
N PRO A 218 -3.90 19.90 -12.02
CA PRO A 218 -3.67 21.29 -12.43
C PRO A 218 -4.50 21.74 -13.64
N ASN A 219 -5.02 20.80 -14.43
CA ASN A 219 -5.85 21.09 -15.60
C ASN A 219 -7.35 21.20 -15.28
N LEU A 220 -7.76 20.91 -14.04
CA LEU A 220 -9.14 21.04 -13.63
C LEU A 220 -9.43 22.49 -13.20
N PRO A 221 -10.64 23.01 -13.50
CA PRO A 221 -11.04 24.33 -13.00
C PRO A 221 -11.08 24.33 -11.46
N PRO A 222 -10.76 25.45 -10.80
CA PRO A 222 -10.79 25.52 -9.33
C PRO A 222 -12.19 25.22 -8.81
N ILE A 223 -12.27 24.60 -7.62
CA ILE A 223 -13.53 24.32 -6.95
C ILE A 223 -14.19 25.67 -6.58
N PRO A 224 -15.41 25.97 -7.05
CA PRO A 224 -16.06 27.23 -6.71
C PRO A 224 -16.26 27.36 -5.19
N GLY A 225 -15.57 28.33 -4.57
CA GLY A 225 -15.75 28.66 -3.14
C GLY A 225 -14.92 27.83 -2.15
N ALA A 226 -13.88 27.11 -2.60
CA ALA A 226 -12.87 26.49 -1.74
C ALA A 226 -11.77 27.49 -1.32
#